data_AF-T1BR87-F1
#
_entry.id   AF-T1BR87-F1
#
_cell.length_a   1.000
_cell.length_b   1.000
_cell.length_c   1.000
_cell.angle_alpha   90.00
_cell.angle_beta   90.00
_cell.angle_gamma   90.00
#
_symmetry.space_group_name_H-M   'P 1'
#
loop_
_entity.id
_entity.type
_entity.pdbx_description
1 polymer ?
#
loop_
_entity_poly.entity_id
_entity_poly.type
_entity_poly.pdbx_seq_one_letter_code
_entity_poly.pdbx_strand_id
1 'polypeptide(L)'
;MGRQGPVEVARHQRTTPGNPRVNEAHFKPRQSDPLHRQPRARTAEEAEFLGLGPGAALWLTEAAEAGASRVRAKMAEAVGLGKLFSPAAVVEALQLAAESGRFGEGDLESILRHQATMQDGSAARASDSHSLQEGTAAWAVLGK
;
A
#
# COMPACT_ATOMS: atom_id res chain seq x y z
N MET A 1 43.93 -18.04 -9.07
CA MET A 1 44.28 -18.10 -7.62
C MET A 1 45.45 -17.15 -7.40
N GLY A 2 45.36 -16.18 -6.49
CA GLY A 2 46.42 -15.17 -6.28
C GLY A 2 47.70 -15.76 -5.68
N ARG A 3 48.84 -15.09 -5.91
CA ARG A 3 50.22 -15.51 -5.49
C ARG A 3 50.45 -15.72 -3.99
N GLN A 4 49.47 -15.48 -3.13
CA GLN A 4 49.61 -15.52 -1.66
C GLN A 4 48.92 -16.72 -0.98
N GLY A 5 48.27 -17.60 -1.74
CA GLY A 5 47.53 -18.72 -1.14
C GLY A 5 46.27 -18.27 -0.38
N PRO A 6 45.54 -19.21 0.25
CA PRO A 6 44.35 -18.90 1.03
C PRO A 6 44.72 -18.18 2.34
N VAL A 7 43.99 -17.11 2.65
CA VAL A 7 44.12 -16.34 3.89
C VAL A 7 42.84 -16.51 4.72
N GLU A 8 42.99 -16.74 6.03
CA GLU A 8 41.84 -16.77 6.95
C GLU A 8 41.23 -15.37 7.04
N VAL A 9 40.00 -15.21 6.55
CA VAL A 9 39.27 -13.92 6.55
C VAL A 9 38.41 -13.70 7.80
N ALA A 10 38.18 -14.76 8.59
CA ALA A 10 37.28 -14.73 9.73
C ALA A 10 37.46 -15.95 10.63
N ARG A 11 37.50 -15.72 11.96
CA ARG A 11 37.37 -16.77 12.98
C ARG A 11 36.23 -16.45 13.92
N HIS A 12 35.30 -17.39 14.09
CA HIS A 12 34.18 -17.26 15.01
C HIS A 12 34.30 -18.23 16.17
N GLN A 13 33.88 -17.80 17.36
CA GLN A 13 33.75 -18.69 18.51
C GLN A 13 32.60 -19.69 18.26
N ARG A 14 32.74 -20.93 18.74
CA ARG A 14 31.66 -21.92 18.68
C ARG A 14 30.43 -21.40 19.44
N THR A 15 29.27 -21.65 18.85
CA THR A 15 27.96 -21.28 19.42
C THR A 15 27.25 -22.49 20.01
N THR A 16 26.14 -22.25 20.70
CA THR A 16 25.20 -23.29 21.15
C THR A 16 23.91 -23.22 20.34
N PRO A 17 23.13 -24.32 20.26
CA PRO A 17 21.82 -24.29 19.62
C PRO A 17 20.94 -23.15 20.18
N GLY A 18 20.28 -22.39 19.30
CA GLY A 18 19.45 -21.24 19.66
C GLY A 18 20.21 -19.93 19.92
N ASN A 19 21.54 -19.94 20.00
CA ASN A 19 22.35 -18.74 20.27
C ASN A 19 23.31 -18.43 19.11
N PRO A 20 22.82 -17.94 17.96
CA PRO A 20 23.68 -17.54 16.86
C PRO A 20 24.60 -16.40 17.30
N ARG A 21 25.89 -16.47 16.95
CA ARG A 21 26.85 -15.36 17.14
C ARG A 21 27.11 -14.72 15.80
N VAL A 22 26.72 -13.46 15.69
CA VAL A 22 26.90 -12.65 14.49
C VAL A 22 27.94 -11.58 14.79
N ASN A 23 29.02 -11.54 14.00
CA ASN A 23 29.95 -10.42 14.04
C ASN A 23 29.45 -9.34 13.07
N GLU A 24 28.93 -8.23 13.60
CA GLU A 24 28.42 -7.15 12.75
C GLU A 24 29.49 -6.53 11.85
N ALA A 25 30.77 -6.59 12.24
CA ALA A 25 31.89 -6.07 11.42
C ALA A 25 32.07 -6.82 10.08
N HIS A 26 31.48 -8.00 9.92
CA HIS A 26 31.51 -8.74 8.65
C HIS A 26 30.50 -8.21 7.63
N PHE A 27 29.51 -7.46 8.10
CA PHE A 27 28.46 -6.93 7.24
C PHE A 27 28.77 -5.46 6.94
N LYS A 28 28.51 -5.07 5.70
CA LYS A 28 28.51 -3.63 5.37
C LYS A 28 27.46 -2.94 6.26
N PRO A 29 27.70 -1.69 6.70
CA PRO A 29 26.70 -0.91 7.41
C PRO A 29 25.36 -1.01 6.68
N ARG A 30 24.31 -1.36 7.43
CA ARG A 30 22.96 -1.49 6.86
C ARG A 30 22.56 -0.12 6.31
N GLN A 31 22.18 -0.10 5.03
CA GLN A 31 21.79 1.13 4.33
C GLN A 31 20.38 1.61 4.71
N SER A 32 19.57 0.76 5.34
CA SER A 32 18.20 1.07 5.74
C SER A 32 17.86 0.41 7.07
N ASP A 33 16.94 1.03 7.79
CA ASP A 33 16.32 0.47 8.99
C ASP A 33 15.64 -0.88 8.66
N PRO A 34 15.97 -1.98 9.36
CA PRO A 34 15.31 -3.27 9.17
C PRO A 34 13.79 -3.23 9.36
N LEU A 35 13.30 -2.32 10.20
CA LEU A 35 11.87 -2.17 10.53
C LEU A 35 11.11 -1.35 9.48
N HIS A 36 11.79 -0.48 8.74
CA HIS A 36 11.15 0.46 7.81
C HIS A 36 11.76 0.33 6.41
N ARG A 37 11.60 -0.84 5.78
CA ARG A 37 12.08 -1.04 4.41
C ARG A 37 11.25 -0.22 3.44
N GLN A 38 11.92 0.62 2.67
CA GLN A 38 11.31 1.36 1.58
C GLN A 38 11.27 0.51 0.30
N PRO A 39 10.16 0.49 -0.44
CA PRO A 39 10.09 -0.11 -1.76
C PRO A 39 11.16 0.47 -2.70
N ARG A 40 11.86 -0.40 -3.44
CA ARG A 40 12.86 0.00 -4.43
C ARG A 40 12.62 -0.76 -5.72
N ALA A 41 12.53 -0.03 -6.83
CA ALA A 41 12.42 -0.64 -8.15
C ALA A 41 13.68 -1.43 -8.50
N ARG A 42 13.46 -2.64 -8.99
CA ARG A 42 14.45 -3.53 -9.60
C ARG A 42 14.12 -3.83 -11.06
N THR A 43 12.90 -3.53 -11.50
CA THR A 43 12.47 -3.63 -12.91
C THR A 43 11.92 -2.30 -13.42
N ALA A 44 11.76 -2.19 -14.74
CA ALA A 44 11.18 -0.99 -15.36
C ALA A 44 9.73 -0.78 -14.93
N GLU A 45 8.94 -1.85 -14.84
CA GLU A 45 7.53 -1.80 -14.43
C GLU A 45 7.38 -1.33 -12.97
N GLU A 46 8.28 -1.77 -12.09
CA GLU A 46 8.33 -1.31 -10.70
C GLU A 46 8.72 0.18 -10.63
N ALA A 47 9.62 0.64 -11.51
CA ALA A 47 10.02 2.04 -11.59
C ALA A 47 8.88 2.93 -12.11
N GLU A 48 8.15 2.49 -13.13
CA GLU A 48 6.96 3.18 -13.65
C GLU A 48 5.89 3.32 -12.57
N PHE A 49 5.61 2.24 -11.84
CA PHE A 49 4.62 2.27 -10.77
C PHE A 49 5.05 3.20 -9.62
N LEU A 50 6.30 3.09 -9.13
CA LEU A 50 6.81 4.00 -8.11
C LEU A 50 6.89 5.46 -8.59
N GLY A 51 7.01 5.67 -9.91
CA GLY A 51 6.96 6.97 -10.55
C GLY A 51 5.58 7.66 -10.48
N LEU A 52 4.51 6.93 -10.15
CA LEU A 52 3.19 7.52 -9.94
C LEU A 52 3.17 8.47 -8.73
N GLY A 53 4.04 8.26 -7.74
CA GLY A 53 4.24 9.17 -6.61
C GLY A 53 4.23 8.49 -5.23
N PRO A 54 4.20 9.27 -4.14
CA PRO A 54 4.30 8.75 -2.77
C PRO A 54 3.21 7.73 -2.40
N GLY A 55 2.00 7.90 -2.93
CA GLY A 55 0.90 6.95 -2.73
C GLY A 55 1.20 5.55 -3.24
N ALA A 56 2.03 5.41 -4.29
CA ALA A 56 2.45 4.11 -4.82
C ALA A 56 3.40 3.38 -3.85
N ALA A 57 4.34 4.10 -3.25
CA ALA A 57 5.24 3.53 -2.26
C ALA A 57 4.48 3.09 -1.00
N LEU A 58 3.56 3.93 -0.50
CA LEU A 58 2.69 3.58 0.62
C LEU A 58 1.87 2.34 0.30
N TRP A 59 1.21 2.32 -0.87
CA TRP A 59 0.41 1.18 -1.31
C TRP A 59 1.21 -0.13 -1.35
N LEU A 60 2.47 -0.12 -1.80
CA LEU A 60 3.32 -1.32 -1.78
C LEU A 60 3.68 -1.80 -0.37
N THR A 61 3.94 -0.87 0.55
CA THR A 61 4.23 -1.20 1.95
C THR A 61 3.01 -1.87 2.59
N GLU A 62 1.85 -1.22 2.51
CA GLU A 62 0.61 -1.75 3.10
C GLU A 62 0.14 -3.04 2.42
N ALA A 63 0.28 -3.14 1.09
CA ALA A 63 -0.05 -4.36 0.35
C ALA A 63 0.85 -5.54 0.77
N ALA A 64 2.13 -5.28 1.04
CA ALA A 64 3.05 -6.31 1.52
C ALA A 64 2.71 -6.75 2.95
N GLU A 65 2.35 -5.82 3.83
CA GLU A 65 1.91 -6.12 5.20
C GLU A 65 0.60 -6.92 5.21
N ALA A 66 -0.35 -6.55 4.35
CA ALA A 66 -1.63 -7.26 4.19
C ALA A 66 -1.50 -8.61 3.46
N GLY A 67 -0.33 -8.96 2.93
CA GLY A 67 -0.13 -10.19 2.17
C GLY A 67 -0.90 -10.20 0.84
N ALA A 68 -1.06 -9.04 0.20
CA ALA A 68 -1.82 -8.91 -1.03
C ALA A 68 -1.26 -9.80 -2.14
N SER A 69 -2.16 -10.51 -2.83
CA SER A 69 -1.80 -11.36 -3.97
C SER A 69 -1.76 -10.57 -5.27
N ARG A 70 -1.08 -11.11 -6.30
CA ARG A 70 -1.06 -10.53 -7.66
C ARG A 70 -0.61 -9.07 -7.75
N VAL A 71 0.24 -8.60 -6.84
CA VAL A 71 0.76 -7.22 -6.76
C VAL A 71 1.27 -6.71 -8.11
N ARG A 72 2.02 -7.52 -8.85
CA ARG A 72 2.55 -7.13 -10.18
C ARG A 72 1.47 -6.79 -11.20
N ALA A 73 0.35 -7.53 -11.21
CA ALA A 73 -0.75 -7.25 -12.12
C ALA A 73 -1.45 -5.93 -11.75
N LYS A 74 -1.63 -5.69 -10.44
CA LYS A 74 -2.26 -4.47 -9.91
C LYS A 74 -1.39 -3.23 -10.14
N MET A 75 -0.06 -3.35 -10.03
CA MET A 75 0.85 -2.27 -10.41
C MET A 75 0.70 -1.91 -11.89
N ALA A 76 0.65 -2.90 -12.78
CA ALA A 76 0.46 -2.68 -14.20
C ALA A 76 -0.90 -2.02 -14.52
N GLU A 77 -1.96 -2.45 -13.83
CA GLU A 77 -3.29 -1.83 -13.91
C GLU A 77 -3.25 -0.37 -13.45
N ALA A 78 -2.63 -0.07 -12.31
CA ALA A 78 -2.48 1.28 -11.80
C ALA A 78 -1.69 2.21 -12.74
N VAL A 79 -0.60 1.72 -13.34
CA VAL A 79 0.14 2.45 -14.38
C VAL A 79 -0.72 2.69 -15.61
N GLY A 80 -1.57 1.72 -15.99
CA GLY A 80 -2.57 1.87 -17.05
C GLY A 80 -3.59 2.97 -16.73
N LEU A 81 -4.17 2.95 -15.53
CA LEU A 81 -5.11 3.97 -15.03
C LEU A 81 -4.46 5.35 -14.96
N GLY A 82 -3.16 5.43 -14.65
CA GLY A 82 -2.39 6.69 -14.69
C GLY A 82 -2.35 7.38 -16.04
N LYS A 83 -2.70 6.69 -17.13
CA LYS A 83 -2.82 7.28 -18.47
C LYS A 83 -4.19 7.91 -18.73
N LEU A 84 -5.18 7.60 -17.89
CA LEU A 84 -6.58 8.02 -18.05
C LEU A 84 -6.98 9.10 -17.03
N PHE A 85 -6.38 9.06 -15.84
CA PHE A 85 -6.69 9.95 -14.73
C PHE A 85 -5.57 10.96 -14.47
N SER A 86 -5.88 12.02 -13.73
CA SER A 86 -4.85 12.98 -13.32
C SER A 86 -3.85 12.32 -12.36
N PRO A 87 -2.57 12.71 -12.37
CA PRO A 87 -1.57 12.17 -11.44
C PRO A 87 -1.99 12.32 -9.97
N ALA A 88 -2.60 13.45 -9.61
CA ALA A 88 -3.08 13.71 -8.26
C ALA A 88 -4.18 12.72 -7.83
N ALA A 89 -5.16 12.46 -8.69
CA ALA A 89 -6.23 11.50 -8.39
C ALA A 89 -5.68 10.08 -8.19
N VAL A 90 -4.70 9.67 -8.98
CA VAL A 90 -4.07 8.34 -8.86
C VAL A 90 -3.28 8.22 -7.56
N VAL A 91 -2.52 9.25 -7.17
CA VAL A 91 -1.80 9.27 -5.88
C VAL A 91 -2.78 9.20 -4.71
N GLU A 92 -3.84 10.00 -4.73
CA GLU A 92 -4.88 10.01 -3.70
C GLU A 92 -5.61 8.66 -3.62
N ALA A 93 -5.94 8.07 -4.77
CA ALA A 93 -6.62 6.77 -4.82
C ALA A 93 -5.74 5.63 -4.30
N LEU A 94 -4.45 5.62 -4.63
CA LEU A 94 -3.48 4.66 -4.09
C LEU A 94 -3.31 4.81 -2.58
N GLN A 95 -3.25 6.04 -2.09
CA GLN A 95 -3.18 6.31 -0.66
C GLN A 95 -4.46 5.84 0.06
N LEU A 96 -5.65 6.19 -0.45
CA LEU A 96 -6.91 5.76 0.14
C LEU A 96 -7.07 4.23 0.11
N ALA A 97 -6.64 3.57 -0.97
CA ALA A 97 -6.64 2.12 -1.07
C ALA A 97 -5.74 1.49 0.00
N ALA A 98 -4.55 2.07 0.22
CA ALA A 98 -3.61 1.62 1.23
C ALA A 98 -4.18 1.78 2.66
N GLU A 99 -4.68 2.97 2.99
CA GLU A 99 -5.28 3.29 4.29
C GLU A 99 -6.52 2.43 4.61
N SER A 100 -7.30 2.06 3.59
CA SER A 100 -8.49 1.23 3.75
C SER A 100 -8.24 -0.28 3.64
N GLY A 101 -6.99 -0.71 3.42
CA GLY A 101 -6.64 -2.12 3.23
C GLY A 101 -7.24 -2.74 1.96
N ARG A 102 -7.59 -1.91 0.97
CA ARG A 102 -8.26 -2.32 -0.27
C ARG A 102 -7.25 -2.65 -1.36
N PHE A 103 -6.89 -3.93 -1.40
CA PHE A 103 -5.94 -4.49 -2.38
C PHE A 103 -6.60 -5.50 -3.31
N GLY A 104 -7.92 -5.53 -3.41
CA GLY A 104 -8.70 -6.37 -4.30
C GLY A 104 -8.55 -5.98 -5.78
N GLU A 105 -9.09 -6.83 -6.65
CA GLU A 105 -9.18 -6.53 -8.09
C GLU A 105 -10.24 -5.45 -8.33
N GLY A 106 -9.91 -4.43 -9.13
CA GLY A 106 -10.81 -3.30 -9.41
C GLY A 106 -10.99 -2.31 -8.25
N ASP A 107 -10.32 -2.50 -7.10
CA ASP A 107 -10.45 -1.57 -5.96
C ASP A 107 -9.97 -0.16 -6.32
N LEU A 108 -8.82 -0.06 -6.99
CA LEU A 108 -8.28 1.23 -7.43
C LEU A 108 -9.20 1.91 -8.44
N GLU A 109 -9.73 1.15 -9.40
CA GLU A 109 -10.67 1.66 -10.40
C GLU A 109 -11.99 2.14 -9.75
N SER A 110 -12.51 1.39 -8.77
CA SER A 110 -13.69 1.76 -7.98
C SER A 110 -13.48 3.08 -7.23
N ILE A 111 -12.31 3.25 -6.60
CA ILE A 111 -11.95 4.47 -5.88
C ILE A 111 -11.85 5.66 -6.84
N LEU A 112 -11.15 5.50 -7.97
CA LEU A 112 -11.00 6.55 -8.98
C LEU A 112 -12.35 6.99 -9.57
N ARG A 113 -13.25 6.04 -9.86
CA ARG A 113 -14.62 6.37 -10.31
C ARG A 113 -15.37 7.16 -9.27
N HIS A 114 -15.28 6.77 -8.00
CA HIS A 114 -15.94 7.49 -6.92
C HIS A 114 -15.42 8.92 -6.78
N GLN A 115 -14.09 9.10 -6.82
CA GLN A 115 -13.46 10.42 -6.80
C GLN A 115 -13.95 11.30 -7.97
N ALA A 116 -14.05 10.75 -9.18
CA ALA A 116 -14.58 11.48 -10.34
C ALA A 116 -16.02 11.98 -10.10
N THR A 117 -16.90 11.13 -9.55
CA THR A 117 -18.29 11.55 -9.23
C THR A 117 -18.39 12.61 -8.14
N MET A 118 -17.45 12.64 -7.19
CA MET A 118 -17.39 13.63 -6.12
C MET A 118 -16.84 14.98 -6.61
N GLN A 119 -15.99 14.97 -7.63
CA GLN A 119 -15.48 16.19 -8.26
C GLN A 119 -16.53 16.86 -9.16
N ASP A 120 -17.40 16.07 -9.80
CA ASP A 120 -18.44 16.56 -10.71
C ASP A 120 -19.74 17.00 -9.99
N GLY A 121 -19.98 16.55 -8.76
CA GLY A 121 -21.20 16.83 -8.01
C GLY A 121 -20.91 17.48 -6.65
N SER A 122 -21.57 18.61 -6.36
CA SER A 122 -21.62 19.13 -4.99
C SER A 122 -22.10 18.00 -4.06
N ALA A 123 -21.24 17.54 -3.14
CA ALA A 123 -21.57 16.47 -2.21
C ALA A 123 -22.95 16.74 -1.60
N ALA A 124 -23.93 15.92 -1.94
CA ALA A 124 -25.28 16.05 -1.41
C ALA A 124 -25.23 15.71 0.08
N ARG A 125 -24.97 16.72 0.92
CA ARG A 125 -25.15 16.60 2.36
C ARG A 125 -26.63 16.37 2.60
N ALA A 126 -26.98 15.23 3.19
CA ALA A 126 -28.31 15.02 3.72
C ALA A 126 -28.65 16.18 4.65
N SER A 127 -29.63 17.00 4.25
CA SER A 127 -30.17 18.05 5.10
C SER A 127 -31.23 17.45 6.01
N ASP A 128 -31.32 17.93 7.25
CA ASP A 128 -32.34 17.54 8.24
C ASP A 128 -33.79 17.77 7.77
N SER A 129 -33.99 18.41 6.61
CA SER A 129 -35.28 18.56 5.97
C SER A 129 -35.85 17.26 5.38
N HIS A 130 -35.04 16.20 5.27
CA HIS A 130 -35.48 14.86 4.84
C HIS A 130 -34.89 13.78 5.75
N SER A 131 -35.40 13.68 6.97
CA SER A 131 -35.13 12.55 7.87
C SER A 131 -35.94 11.31 7.46
N LEU A 132 -35.29 10.15 7.36
CA LEU A 132 -35.95 8.82 7.26
C LEU A 132 -36.41 8.28 8.63
N GLN A 133 -36.41 9.10 9.68
CA GLN A 133 -37.06 8.73 10.93
C GLN A 133 -38.57 8.68 10.66
N GLU A 134 -39.07 7.48 10.36
CA GLU A 134 -40.48 7.19 10.40
C GLU A 134 -40.97 7.46 11.83
N GLY A 135 -41.63 8.61 12.01
CA GLY A 135 -42.28 8.93 13.27
C GLY A 135 -43.30 7.83 13.58
N THR A 136 -43.32 7.36 14.82
CA THR A 136 -44.27 6.33 15.32
C THR A 136 -45.74 6.78 15.32
N ALA A 137 -46.04 7.94 14.72
CA ALA A 137 -47.38 8.49 14.55
C ALA A 137 -48.36 7.52 13.88
N ALA A 138 -47.87 6.63 13.00
CA ALA A 138 -48.69 5.58 12.36
C ALA A 138 -49.29 4.57 13.37
N TRP A 139 -48.68 4.40 14.55
CA TRP A 139 -49.16 3.48 15.58
C TRP A 139 -50.23 4.09 16.50
N ALA A 140 -50.43 5.41 16.47
CA ALA A 140 -51.39 6.10 17.34
C ALA A 140 -52.86 5.81 17.01
N VAL A 141 -53.14 5.22 15.84
CA VAL A 141 -54.51 4.90 15.37
C VAL A 141 -55.01 3.55 15.90
N LEU A 142 -54.12 2.65 16.36
CA LEU A 142 -54.48 1.30 16.82
C LEU A 142 -54.85 1.25 18.32
N GLY A 143 -55.54 2.28 18.83
CA GLY A 143 -55.80 2.45 20.27
C GLY A 143 -57.22 2.93 20.64
N LYS A 144 -58.21 2.78 19.76
CA LYS A 144 -59.62 3.03 20.08
C LYS A 144 -60.48 1.81 19.83
#